data_AF-A0A3S2Q0D0-F1
#
_entry.id   AF-A0A3S2Q0D0-F1
#
_cell.length_a   1.000
_cell.length_b   1.000
_cell.length_c   1.000
_cell.angle_alpha   90.00
_cell.angle_beta   90.00
_cell.angle_gamma   90.00
#
_symmetry.space_group_name_H-M   'P 1'
#
loop_
_entity.id
_entity.type
_entity.pdbx_description
1 polymer ?
#
loop_
_entity_poly.entity_id
_entity_poly.type
_entity_poly.pdbx_seq_one_letter_code
_entity_poly.pdbx_strand_id
1 'polypeptide(L)'
;MNLAGTPPVCMRMNTAVREIHVSSQPGSSYFLRVDWEGRSLASGFRVLLTDGQDAWRGEVGGATVSGEAEELEMTEEKYIQDLERALIGAGEPDCYSFSLSREPASGGGATLTYEKMQKDISVG
;
A
#
# COMPACT_ATOMS: atom_id res chain seq x y z
N MET A 1 39.90 -18.55 12.60
CA MET A 1 39.15 -19.59 11.85
C MET A 1 38.08 -20.09 12.81
N ASN A 2 36.77 -19.91 12.69
CA ASN A 2 35.88 -19.49 11.61
C ASN A 2 34.84 -18.51 12.19
N LEU A 3 34.61 -17.38 11.53
CA LEU A 3 33.39 -16.59 11.71
C LEU A 3 32.35 -17.28 10.83
N ALA A 4 31.58 -18.20 11.39
CA ALA A 4 30.39 -18.73 10.72
C ALA A 4 29.37 -17.58 10.64
N GLY A 5 29.45 -16.79 9.57
CA GLY A 5 28.38 -15.90 9.20
C GLY A 5 27.12 -16.73 9.03
N THR A 6 26.07 -16.39 9.76
CA THR A 6 24.74 -16.94 9.53
C THR A 6 24.44 -16.82 8.03
N PRO A 7 23.95 -17.89 7.37
CA PRO A 7 23.53 -17.76 5.98
C PRO A 7 22.49 -16.65 5.91
N PRO A 8 22.51 -15.79 4.87
CA PRO A 8 21.48 -14.79 4.71
C PRO A 8 20.14 -15.53 4.73
N VAL A 9 19.28 -15.19 5.68
CA VAL A 9 17.91 -15.67 5.69
C VAL A 9 17.34 -15.24 4.35
N CYS A 10 17.04 -16.18 3.46
CA CYS A 10 16.33 -15.87 2.22
C CYS A 10 14.96 -15.35 2.64
N MET A 11 14.82 -14.02 2.76
CA MET A 11 13.54 -13.41 3.02
C MET A 11 12.66 -13.70 1.81
N ARG A 12 11.52 -14.36 2.05
CA ARG A 12 10.57 -14.66 0.99
C ARG A 12 10.03 -13.33 0.45
N MET A 13 10.20 -13.11 -0.84
CA MET A 13 9.52 -12.03 -1.56
C MET A 13 8.07 -12.44 -1.78
N ASN A 14 7.13 -11.57 -1.41
CA ASN A 14 5.71 -11.74 -1.64
C ASN A 14 5.22 -10.66 -2.59
N THR A 15 4.18 -11.00 -3.35
CA THR A 15 3.53 -10.09 -4.29
C THR A 15 2.03 -10.28 -4.20
N ALA A 16 1.29 -9.17 -4.23
CA ALA A 16 -0.14 -9.17 -4.44
C ALA A 16 -0.50 -8.18 -5.55
N VAL A 17 -1.54 -8.51 -6.29
CA VAL A 17 -2.13 -7.63 -7.30
C VAL A 17 -3.62 -7.54 -7.02
N ARG A 18 -4.15 -6.32 -7.00
CA ARG A 18 -5.59 -6.10 -6.91
C ARG A 18 -6.04 -5.02 -7.87
N GLU A 19 -7.27 -5.15 -8.33
CA GLU A 19 -7.97 -4.06 -8.99
C GLU A 19 -8.42 -3.05 -7.91
N ILE A 20 -8.27 -1.76 -8.22
CA ILE A 20 -8.76 -0.64 -7.43
C ILE A 20 -9.51 0.33 -8.35
N HIS A 21 -10.51 0.99 -7.78
CA HIS A 21 -11.24 2.05 -8.45
C HIS A 21 -10.79 3.39 -7.87
N VAL A 22 -10.41 4.31 -8.75
CA VAL A 22 -9.97 5.65 -8.36
C VAL A 22 -11.15 6.61 -8.48
N SER A 23 -11.48 7.29 -7.38
CA SER A 23 -12.64 8.18 -7.26
C SER A 23 -12.62 9.34 -8.28
N SER A 24 -11.43 9.86 -8.60
CA SER A 24 -11.25 10.97 -9.54
C SER A 24 -11.45 10.58 -11.01
N GLN A 25 -11.48 9.29 -11.33
CA GLN A 25 -11.64 8.76 -12.69
C GLN A 25 -12.65 7.60 -12.72
N PRO A 26 -13.95 7.90 -12.48
CA PRO A 26 -14.99 6.88 -12.50
C PRO A 26 -15.13 6.28 -13.90
N GLY A 27 -14.83 5.00 -14.04
CA GLY A 27 -14.89 4.26 -15.31
C GLY A 27 -13.55 3.67 -15.78
N SER A 28 -12.44 4.03 -15.13
CA SER A 28 -11.12 3.44 -15.37
C SER A 28 -10.77 2.44 -14.26
N SER A 29 -10.43 1.21 -14.64
CA SER A 29 -9.86 0.23 -13.72
C SER A 29 -8.36 0.45 -13.56
N TYR A 30 -7.90 0.51 -12.32
CA TYR A 30 -6.47 0.55 -12.00
C TYR A 30 -6.05 -0.77 -11.36
N PHE A 31 -4.83 -1.20 -11.65
CA PHE A 31 -4.22 -2.37 -11.03
C PHE A 31 -3.09 -1.92 -10.11
N LEU A 32 -3.23 -2.24 -8.82
CA LEU A 32 -2.23 -2.01 -7.80
C LEU A 32 -1.49 -3.32 -7.52
N ARG A 33 -0.19 -3.32 -7.77
CA ARG A 33 0.72 -4.38 -7.33
C ARG A 33 1.54 -3.91 -6.14
N VAL A 34 1.62 -4.76 -5.13
CA VAL A 34 2.44 -4.55 -3.93
C VAL A 34 3.44 -5.68 -3.81
N ASP A 35 4.72 -5.35 -3.68
CA ASP A 35 5.83 -6.27 -3.50
C ASP A 35 6.48 -6.02 -2.12
N TRP A 36 6.66 -7.05 -1.29
CA TRP A 36 7.27 -6.91 0.06
C TRP A 36 8.04 -8.15 0.50
N GLU A 37 8.97 -7.97 1.44
CA GLU A 37 9.78 -9.05 2.00
C GLU A 37 9.23 -9.53 3.35
N GLY A 38 9.30 -10.84 3.60
CA GLY A 38 8.99 -11.40 4.92
C GLY A 38 7.51 -11.76 5.08
N ARG A 39 6.90 -11.38 6.21
CA ARG A 39 5.53 -11.77 6.58
C ARG A 39 4.52 -10.63 6.56
N SER A 40 4.97 -9.38 6.59
CA SER A 40 4.12 -8.20 6.66
C SER A 40 4.77 -7.00 5.98
N LEU A 41 4.01 -5.91 5.83
CA LEU A 41 4.50 -4.65 5.24
C LEU A 41 5.43 -3.84 6.17
N ALA A 42 5.72 -4.32 7.38
CA ALA A 42 6.48 -3.60 8.40
C ALA A 42 7.89 -3.18 7.96
N SER A 43 8.57 -4.03 7.18
CA SER A 43 9.92 -3.74 6.67
C SER A 43 9.93 -2.79 5.47
N GLY A 44 8.76 -2.38 5.01
CA GLY A 44 8.57 -1.61 3.80
C GLY A 44 8.10 -2.46 2.62
N PHE A 45 7.71 -1.78 1.55
CA PHE A 45 7.11 -2.38 0.37
C PHE A 45 7.27 -1.47 -0.84
N ARG A 46 7.14 -2.08 -2.02
CA ARG A 46 7.14 -1.39 -3.31
C ARG A 46 5.75 -1.47 -3.91
N VAL A 47 5.31 -0.35 -4.49
CA VAL A 47 4.03 -0.25 -5.18
C VAL A 47 4.24 0.02 -6.66
N LEU A 48 3.39 -0.61 -7.47
CA LEU A 48 3.24 -0.32 -8.89
C LEU A 48 1.75 -0.13 -9.16
N LEU A 49 1.38 1.07 -9.58
CA LEU A 49 0.03 1.40 -10.03
C LEU A 49 0.03 1.52 -11.55
N THR A 50 -0.97 0.96 -12.23
CA THR A 50 -1.15 1.11 -13.68
C THR A 50 -2.61 1.13 -14.08
N ASP A 51 -2.94 1.89 -15.13
CA ASP A 51 -4.23 1.85 -15.84
C ASP A 51 -4.17 1.05 -17.15
N GLY A 52 -3.06 0.33 -17.37
CA GLY A 52 -2.80 -0.40 -18.61
C GLY A 52 -2.19 0.44 -19.74
N GLN A 53 -2.07 1.76 -19.57
CA GLN A 53 -1.35 2.65 -20.48
C GLN A 53 -0.10 3.24 -19.81
N ASP A 54 -0.30 3.85 -18.65
CA ASP A 54 0.73 4.46 -17.83
C ASP A 54 1.04 3.58 -16.60
N ALA A 55 2.22 3.80 -16.01
CA ALA A 55 2.64 3.11 -14.81
C ALA A 55 3.42 4.02 -13.85
N TRP A 56 3.03 4.01 -12.58
CA TRP A 56 3.67 4.77 -11.50
C TRP A 56 4.23 3.80 -10.47
N ARG A 57 5.49 4.03 -10.08
CA ARG A 57 6.20 3.21 -9.09
C ARG A 57 6.52 4.04 -7.87
N GLY A 58 6.35 3.43 -6.70
CA GLY A 58 6.72 4.00 -5.42
C GLY A 58 7.38 2.96 -4.53
N GLU A 59 8.14 3.42 -3.56
CA GLU A 59 8.74 2.58 -2.52
C GLU A 59 8.52 3.26 -1.17
N VAL A 60 8.13 2.46 -0.19
CA VAL A 60 7.91 2.89 1.19
C VAL A 60 8.81 2.05 2.07
N GLY A 61 9.72 2.68 2.81
CA GLY A 61 10.60 1.99 3.74
C GLY A 61 9.92 1.69 5.08
N GLY A 62 10.40 0.68 5.82
CA GLY A 62 9.86 0.35 7.14
C GLY A 62 9.87 1.52 8.13
N ALA A 63 10.91 2.37 8.11
CA ALA A 63 10.97 3.57 8.95
C ALA A 63 9.84 4.57 8.64
N THR A 64 9.41 4.66 7.38
CA THR A 64 8.24 5.47 6.99
C THR A 64 6.96 4.85 7.54
N VAL A 65 6.80 3.52 7.44
CA VAL A 65 5.64 2.81 8.01
C VAL A 65 5.51 3.07 9.51
N SER A 66 6.62 2.94 10.26
CA SER A 66 6.65 3.22 11.70
C SER A 66 6.35 4.69 12.02
N GLY A 67 6.92 5.63 11.25
CA GLY A 67 6.71 7.07 11.45
C GLY A 67 5.26 7.49 11.23
N GLU A 68 4.61 6.97 10.19
CA GLU A 68 3.19 7.25 9.92
C GLU A 68 2.28 6.68 11.01
N ALA A 69 2.60 5.48 11.53
CA ALA A 69 1.86 4.90 12.65
C ALA A 69 1.93 5.78 13.91
N GLU A 70 3.13 6.32 14.21
CA GLU A 70 3.34 7.25 15.32
C GLU A 70 2.59 8.57 15.13
N GLU A 71 2.62 9.15 13.93
CA GLU A 71 1.90 10.40 13.60
C GLU A 71 0.38 10.26 13.76
N LEU A 72 -0.16 9.08 13.44
CA LEU A 72 -1.59 8.78 13.58
C LEU A 72 -1.98 8.35 15.01
N GLU A 73 -1.05 8.34 15.96
CA GLU A 73 -1.25 7.84 17.33
C GLU A 73 -1.81 6.39 17.36
N MET A 74 -1.41 5.59 16.37
CA MET A 74 -1.83 4.19 16.22
C MET A 74 -0.68 3.26 16.59
N THR A 75 -0.99 2.11 17.19
CA THR A 75 0.00 1.04 17.35
C THR A 75 0.46 0.55 15.97
N GLU A 76 1.77 0.34 15.79
CA GLU A 76 2.36 -0.09 14.53
C GLU A 76 1.66 -1.34 13.96
N GLU A 77 1.34 -2.32 14.80
CA GLU A 77 0.64 -3.55 14.37
C GLU A 77 -0.74 -3.26 13.77
N LYS A 78 -1.47 -2.29 14.34
CA LYS A 78 -2.81 -1.89 13.86
C LYS A 78 -2.70 -1.12 12.54
N TYR A 79 -1.69 -0.26 12.41
CA TYR A 79 -1.42 0.46 11.18
C TYR A 79 -1.04 -0.50 10.04
N ILE A 80 -0.11 -1.43 10.29
CA ILE A 80 0.28 -2.47 9.32
C ILE A 80 -0.92 -3.31 8.89
N GLN A 81 -1.77 -3.76 9.83
CA GLN A 81 -2.96 -4.52 9.46
C GLN A 81 -3.95 -3.72 8.62
N ASP A 82 -4.06 -2.40 8.83
CA ASP A 82 -4.92 -1.54 8.02
C ASP A 82 -4.35 -1.37 6.61
N LEU A 83 -3.03 -1.13 6.50
CA LEU A 83 -2.29 -1.11 5.24
C LEU A 83 -2.44 -2.42 4.45
N GLU A 84 -2.34 -3.58 5.11
CA GLU A 84 -2.48 -4.88 4.45
C GLU A 84 -3.91 -5.10 3.91
N ARG A 85 -4.93 -4.65 4.65
CA ARG A 85 -6.32 -4.67 4.18
C ARG A 85 -6.53 -3.74 3.00
N ALA A 86 -6.02 -2.52 3.08
CA ALA A 86 -6.15 -1.51 2.03
C ALA A 86 -5.39 -1.91 0.76
N LEU A 87 -4.12 -2.27 0.85
CA LEU A 87 -3.26 -2.41 -0.33
C LEU A 87 -3.24 -3.83 -0.92
N ILE A 88 -3.38 -4.85 -0.07
CA ILE A 88 -3.25 -6.27 -0.46
C ILE A 88 -4.62 -6.96 -0.54
N GLY A 89 -5.69 -6.31 -0.04
CA GLY A 89 -7.04 -6.89 -0.05
C GLY A 89 -7.24 -7.97 1.00
N ALA A 90 -6.50 -7.95 2.11
CA ALA A 90 -6.63 -8.90 3.22
C ALA A 90 -7.94 -8.73 4.05
N GLY A 91 -9.03 -8.25 3.46
CA GLY A 91 -10.28 -7.89 4.16
C GLY A 91 -11.48 -7.64 3.24
N GLU A 92 -12.54 -7.00 3.76
CA GLU A 92 -13.75 -6.68 2.98
C GLU A 92 -13.43 -5.69 1.83
N PRO A 93 -13.87 -5.98 0.58
CA PRO A 93 -13.46 -5.24 -0.61
C PRO A 93 -13.94 -3.77 -0.69
N ASP A 94 -14.95 -3.38 0.11
CA ASP A 94 -15.68 -2.10 -0.01
C ASP A 94 -15.37 -1.06 1.08
N CYS A 95 -14.34 -1.26 1.90
CA CYS A 95 -14.03 -0.33 3.00
C CYS A 95 -13.02 0.77 2.64
N TYR A 96 -12.46 0.80 1.44
CA TYR A 96 -11.40 1.75 1.09
C TYR A 96 -11.66 2.44 -0.26
N SER A 97 -11.56 3.77 -0.26
CA SER A 97 -11.59 4.60 -1.45
C SER A 97 -10.16 5.01 -1.82
N PHE A 98 -9.85 5.03 -3.11
CA PHE A 98 -8.55 5.47 -3.62
C PHE A 98 -8.70 6.74 -4.44
N SER A 99 -7.75 7.65 -4.30
CA SER A 99 -7.70 8.90 -5.05
C SER A 99 -6.31 9.09 -5.64
N LEU A 100 -6.23 9.44 -6.92
CA LEU A 100 -4.97 9.66 -7.63
C LEU A 100 -4.89 11.11 -8.07
N SER A 101 -3.86 11.80 -7.61
CA SER A 101 -3.54 13.18 -8.00
C SER A 101 -2.25 13.17 -8.81
N ARG A 102 -2.31 13.71 -10.04
CA ARG A 102 -1.12 13.91 -10.89
C ARG A 102 -0.63 15.35 -10.70
N GLU A 103 0.64 15.53 -10.38
CA GLU A 103 1.20 16.87 -10.22
C GLU A 103 1.56 17.45 -11.60
N PRO A 104 1.03 18.62 -12.01
CA PRO A 104 1.23 19.16 -13.34
C PRO A 104 2.62 19.79 -13.56
N ALA A 105 3.41 19.99 -12.50
CA ALA A 105 4.69 20.69 -12.58
C ALA A 105 5.88 19.73 -12.46
N SER A 106 6.45 19.38 -13.62
CA SER A 106 7.87 19.06 -13.79
C SER A 106 8.40 17.67 -13.40
N GLY A 107 7.56 16.65 -13.17
CA GLY A 107 8.16 15.35 -12.85
C GLY A 107 7.28 14.11 -12.90
N GLY A 108 6.23 14.03 -13.70
CA GLY A 108 5.50 12.76 -13.99
C GLY A 108 4.98 11.95 -12.80
N GLY A 109 5.11 12.49 -11.58
CA GLY A 109 4.77 11.83 -10.34
C GLY A 109 3.27 11.80 -10.15
N ALA A 110 2.80 10.72 -9.56
CA ALA A 110 1.42 10.59 -9.13
C ALA A 110 1.41 10.27 -7.65
N THR A 111 0.55 10.98 -6.91
CA THR A 111 0.30 10.74 -5.51
C THR A 111 -0.97 9.92 -5.40
N LEU A 112 -0.84 8.68 -4.96
CA LEU A 112 -1.95 7.80 -4.62
C LEU A 112 -2.26 7.95 -3.14
N THR A 113 -3.49 8.31 -2.81
CA THR A 113 -4.01 8.30 -1.44
C THR A 113 -5.10 7.25 -1.29
N TYR A 114 -5.28 6.77 -0.07
CA TYR A 114 -6.36 5.85 0.27
C TYR A 114 -7.05 6.34 1.55
N GLU A 115 -8.35 6.13 1.63
CA GLU A 115 -9.18 6.54 2.77
C GLU A 115 -10.09 5.39 3.17
N LYS A 116 -10.24 5.17 4.48
CA LYS A 116 -11.15 4.16 5.01
C LYS A 116 -12.57 4.73 5.08
N MET A 117 -13.50 4.12 4.37
CA MET A 117 -14.91 4.49 4.37
C MET A 117 -15.58 3.99 5.65
N GLN A 118 -16.21 4.91 6.38
CA GLN A 118 -17.09 4.54 7.49
C GLN A 118 -18.46 4.14 6.91
N LYS A 119 -19.03 3.04 7.39
CA LYS A 119 -20.42 2.68 7.04
C LYS A 119 -21.36 3.68 7.73
N ASP A 120 -22.28 4.28 6.98
CA ASP A 120 -23.35 5.08 7.55
C ASP A 120 -24.20 4.23 8.49
N ILE A 121 -24.44 4.74 9.70
CA ILE A 121 -25.44 4.16 10.61
C ILE A 121 -26.80 4.63 10.11
N SER A 122 -27.45 3.80 9.29
CA SER A 122 -28.85 4.01 8.94
C SER A 122 -29.72 3.62 10.14
N VAL A 123 -30.33 4.60 10.78
CA VAL A 123 -31.40 4.35 11.78
C VAL A 123 -32.72 4.32 11.02
N GLY A 124 -33.37 3.15 11.01
CA GLY A 124 -34.71 2.96 10.46
C GLY A 124 -35.82 3.34 11.44
#